data_AF-A0A172WF17-F1
#
_entry.id   AF-A0A172WF17-F1
#
_cell.length_a   1.000
_cell.length_b   1.000
_cell.length_c   1.000
_cell.angle_alpha   90.00
_cell.angle_beta   90.00
_cell.angle_gamma   90.00
#
_symmetry.space_group_name_H-M   'P 1'
#
loop_
_entity.id
_entity.type
_entity.pdbx_description
1 polymer ?
#
loop_
_entity_poly.entity_id
_entity_poly.type
_entity_poly.pdbx_seq_one_letter_code
_entity_poly.pdbx_strand_id
1 'polypeptide(L)'
;MKKEDFLKLLALMTDELIVAGLLLFILPSMRINVPIRGIMIVLGVLLAKDIAVAPFLLGTFDRKVEVGVEALIGRTAVVVEDLASEGLIKLDGELWRAECLKGTAKIDQEVRIVAVRGTKVLVECPE
;
A
#
# COMPACT_ATOMS: atom_id res chain seq x y z
N MET A 1 14.09 -6.76 -4.89
CA MET A 1 12.89 -6.46 -5.69
C MET A 1 11.90 -7.59 -5.52
N LYS A 2 10.67 -7.31 -5.09
CA LYS A 2 9.61 -8.32 -5.06
C LYS A 2 9.29 -8.71 -6.52
N LYS A 3 8.81 -9.94 -6.73
CA LYS A 3 8.45 -10.43 -8.08
C LYS A 3 7.42 -9.52 -8.77
N GLU A 4 6.54 -8.89 -7.98
CA GLU A 4 5.52 -7.96 -8.44
C GLU A 4 6.12 -6.64 -8.97
N ASP A 5 7.16 -6.11 -8.33
CA ASP A 5 7.84 -4.90 -8.79
C ASP A 5 8.54 -5.15 -10.13
N PHE A 6 9.14 -6.33 -10.27
CA PHE A 6 9.76 -6.75 -11.52
C PHE A 6 8.74 -6.90 -12.65
N LEU A 7 7.56 -7.49 -12.37
CA LEU A 7 6.48 -7.61 -13.35
C LEU A 7 5.94 -6.25 -13.80
N LYS A 8 5.80 -5.30 -12.87
CA LYS A 8 5.35 -3.93 -13.16
C LYS A 8 6.36 -3.18 -14.03
N LEU A 9 7.66 -3.31 -13.75
CA LEU A 9 8.71 -2.73 -14.58
C LEU A 9 8.72 -3.36 -15.98
N LEU A 10 8.55 -4.68 -16.09
CA LEU A 10 8.45 -5.36 -17.39
C LEU A 10 7.24 -4.86 -18.20
N ALA A 11 6.09 -4.72 -17.54
CA ALA A 11 4.88 -4.18 -18.17
C ALA A 11 5.07 -2.72 -18.61
N LEU A 12 5.77 -1.92 -17.80
CA LEU A 12 6.07 -0.51 -18.10
C LEU A 12 7.00 -0.36 -19.31
N MET A 13 7.91 -1.31 -19.55
CA MET A 13 8.85 -1.29 -20.68
C MET A 13 8.29 -1.91 -21.96
N THR A 14 7.05 -2.40 -21.95
CA THR A 14 6.50 -3.17 -23.06
C THR A 14 6.23 -2.27 -24.27
N ASP A 15 5.77 -1.03 -24.06
CA ASP A 15 5.52 -0.08 -25.14
C ASP A 15 6.80 0.34 -25.86
N GLU A 16 7.93 0.48 -25.17
CA GLU A 16 9.23 0.83 -25.76
C GLU A 16 9.70 -0.25 -26.74
N LEU A 17 9.50 -1.54 -26.42
CA LEU A 17 9.84 -2.64 -27.32
C LEU A 17 8.98 -2.64 -28.58
N ILE A 18 7.68 -2.32 -28.45
CA ILE A 18 6.76 -2.20 -29.58
C ILE A 18 7.18 -1.02 -30.48
N VAL A 19 7.45 0.14 -29.89
CA VAL A 19 7.87 1.34 -30.63
C VAL A 19 9.24 1.12 -31.29
N ALA A 20 10.20 0.52 -30.60
CA ALA A 20 11.51 0.20 -31.16
C ALA A 20 11.37 -0.76 -32.36
N GLY A 21 10.55 -1.81 -32.25
CA GLY A 21 10.25 -2.72 -33.35
C GLY A 21 9.59 -2.02 -34.55
N LEU A 22 8.62 -1.14 -34.29
CA LEU A 22 7.96 -0.33 -35.33
C LEU A 22 8.97 0.56 -36.07
N LEU A 23 9.80 1.31 -35.34
CA LEU A 23 10.78 2.24 -35.89
C LEU A 23 11.91 1.54 -36.65
N LEU A 24 12.38 0.39 -36.20
CA LEU A 24 13.55 -0.28 -36.75
C LEU A 24 13.23 -1.34 -37.82
N PHE A 25 12.06 -1.98 -37.77
CA PHE A 25 11.69 -3.04 -38.71
C PHE A 25 10.59 -2.61 -39.69
N ILE A 26 9.48 -2.05 -39.19
CA ILE A 26 8.29 -1.79 -40.01
C ILE A 26 8.50 -0.58 -40.93
N LEU A 27 8.94 0.56 -40.39
CA LEU A 27 9.16 1.79 -41.15
C LEU A 27 10.19 1.61 -42.28
N PRO A 28 11.37 0.99 -42.05
CA PRO A 28 12.32 0.72 -43.12
C PRO A 28 11.79 -0.26 -44.17
N SER A 29 10.99 -1.27 -43.77
CA SER A 29 10.34 -2.19 -44.72
C SER A 29 9.37 -1.47 -45.67
N MET A 30 8.81 -0.33 -45.27
CA MET A 30 7.94 0.52 -46.09
C MET A 30 8.72 1.56 -46.92
N ARG A 31 10.05 1.45 -47.00
CA ARG A 31 10.96 2.45 -47.61
C ARG A 31 10.89 3.85 -46.98
N ILE A 32 10.38 3.96 -45.76
CA ILE A 32 10.43 5.21 -45.00
C ILE A 32 11.77 5.24 -44.26
N ASN A 33 12.69 6.07 -44.74
CA ASN A 33 14.01 6.20 -44.13
C ASN A 33 13.93 7.15 -42.94
N VAL A 34 13.94 6.61 -41.73
CA VAL A 34 13.93 7.39 -40.49
C VAL A 34 15.36 7.72 -40.10
N PRO A 35 15.75 8.99 -39.93
CA PRO A 35 17.09 9.34 -39.50
C PRO A 35 17.36 8.81 -38.09
N ILE A 36 18.54 8.22 -37.88
CA ILE A 36 18.98 7.66 -36.58
C ILE A 36 18.82 8.67 -35.43
N ARG A 37 19.05 9.97 -35.69
CA ARG A 37 18.84 11.02 -34.68
C ARG A 37 17.40 11.07 -34.18
N GLY A 38 16.42 10.91 -35.07
CA GLY A 38 15.00 10.88 -34.72
C GLY A 38 14.67 9.67 -33.84
N ILE A 39 15.21 8.50 -34.18
CA ILE A 39 15.04 7.26 -33.40
C ILE A 39 15.60 7.45 -31.99
N MET A 40 16.81 8.00 -31.87
CA MET A 40 17.45 8.25 -30.57
C MET A 40 16.65 9.25 -29.71
N ILE A 41 16.09 10.30 -30.33
CA ILE A 41 15.25 11.27 -29.62
C ILE A 41 13.99 10.59 -29.11
N VAL A 42 13.29 9.83 -29.94
CA VAL A 42 12.03 9.15 -29.54
C VAL A 42 12.29 8.15 -28.42
N LEU A 43 13.28 7.28 -28.56
CA LEU A 43 13.63 6.31 -27.51
C LEU A 43 14.09 7.00 -26.22
N GLY A 44 14.87 8.09 -26.33
CA GLY A 44 15.32 8.87 -25.18
C GLY A 44 14.16 9.52 -24.42
N VAL A 45 13.16 10.05 -25.13
CA VAL A 45 11.95 10.62 -24.51
C VAL A 45 11.14 9.55 -23.79
N LEU A 46 10.96 8.38 -24.38
CA LEU A 46 10.24 7.27 -23.76
C LEU A 46 10.93 6.80 -22.46
N LEU A 47 12.24 6.58 -22.52
CA LEU A 47 13.04 6.23 -21.34
C LEU A 47 12.97 7.31 -20.25
N ALA A 48 13.02 8.60 -20.63
CA ALA A 48 12.90 9.69 -19.68
C ALA A 48 11.51 9.71 -19.01
N LYS A 49 10.44 9.42 -19.76
CA LYS A 49 9.08 9.25 -19.22
C LYS A 49 9.03 8.10 -18.22
N ASP A 50 9.63 6.95 -18.51
CA ASP A 50 9.63 5.82 -17.58
C ASP A 50 10.40 6.12 -16.29
N ILE A 51 11.56 6.79 -16.39
CA ILE A 51 12.33 7.22 -15.23
C ILE A 51 11.54 8.21 -14.36
N ALA A 52 10.78 9.12 -14.98
CA ALA A 52 9.94 10.08 -14.26
C ALA A 52 8.76 9.39 -13.55
N VAL A 53 8.17 8.35 -14.16
CA VAL A 53 7.00 7.63 -13.63
C VAL A 53 7.37 6.56 -12.61
N ALA A 54 8.54 5.92 -12.75
CA ALA A 54 9.03 4.87 -11.86
C ALA A 54 8.99 5.22 -10.35
N PRO A 55 9.48 6.39 -9.88
CA PRO A 55 9.41 6.74 -8.45
C PRO A 55 7.98 7.00 -7.97
N PHE A 56 7.05 7.39 -8.84
CA PHE A 56 5.64 7.53 -8.47
C PHE A 56 4.94 6.16 -8.30
N LEU A 57 5.25 5.21 -9.19
CA LEU A 57 4.74 3.85 -9.11
C LEU A 57 5.33 3.04 -7.96
N LEU A 58 6.60 3.29 -7.63
CA LEU A 58 7.30 2.59 -6.55
C LEU A 58 7.17 3.30 -5.19
N GLY A 59 7.11 4.62 -5.16
CA GLY A 59 7.01 5.43 -3.94
C GLY A 59 5.64 5.39 -3.27
N THR A 60 4.61 4.87 -3.93
CA THR A 60 3.26 4.69 -3.37
C THR A 60 3.13 3.44 -2.49
N PHE A 61 4.15 2.57 -2.41
CA PHE A 61 4.06 1.28 -1.73
C PHE A 61 4.78 1.18 -0.37
N ASP A 62 5.49 2.24 0.05
CA ASP A 62 6.10 2.27 1.41
C ASP A 62 5.11 2.68 2.50
N ARG A 63 3.91 3.15 2.12
CA ARG A 63 2.77 3.01 3.02
C ARG A 63 2.27 1.59 2.85
N LYS A 64 2.76 0.68 3.72
CA LYS A 64 1.91 -0.42 4.17
C LYS A 64 0.57 0.22 4.53
N VAL A 65 -0.43 0.04 3.69
CA VAL A 65 -1.80 0.27 4.11
C VAL A 65 -1.97 -0.78 5.20
N GLU A 66 -1.87 -0.38 6.47
CA GLU A 66 -2.29 -1.21 7.57
C GLU A 66 -3.80 -1.32 7.39
N VAL A 67 -4.24 -2.40 6.73
CA VAL A 67 -5.65 -2.76 6.55
C VAL A 67 -5.90 -4.00 7.39
N GLY A 68 -6.96 -3.96 8.20
CA GLY A 68 -7.35 -5.07 9.07
C GLY A 68 -6.71 -5.00 10.46
N VAL A 69 -6.39 -6.17 11.02
CA VAL A 69 -5.98 -6.36 12.43
C VAL A 69 -4.79 -5.50 12.84
N GLU A 70 -3.84 -5.31 11.95
CA GLU A 70 -2.60 -4.56 12.20
C GLU A 70 -2.87 -3.08 12.42
N ALA A 71 -3.90 -2.53 11.78
CA ALA A 71 -4.30 -1.12 11.90
C ALA A 71 -4.92 -0.80 13.27
N LEU A 72 -5.42 -1.82 13.98
CA LEU A 72 -6.04 -1.66 15.29
C LEU A 72 -4.97 -1.58 16.38
N ILE A 73 -3.84 -2.26 16.22
CA ILE A 73 -2.78 -2.34 17.23
C ILE A 73 -2.13 -0.97 17.41
N GLY A 74 -2.06 -0.51 18.67
CA GLY A 74 -1.49 0.76 19.06
C GLY A 74 -2.48 1.92 19.09
N ARG A 75 -3.69 1.76 18.54
CA ARG A 75 -4.78 2.76 18.57
C ARG A 75 -5.41 2.84 19.96
N THR A 76 -5.95 4.01 20.28
CA THR A 76 -6.72 4.26 21.50
C THR A 76 -8.21 4.20 21.18
N ALA A 77 -8.97 3.53 22.04
CA ALA A 77 -10.41 3.39 21.95
C ALA A 77 -11.06 3.77 23.28
N VAL A 78 -12.34 4.13 23.24
CA VAL A 78 -13.10 4.52 24.43
C VAL A 78 -13.96 3.36 24.90
N VAL A 79 -13.93 3.06 26.19
CA VAL A 79 -14.76 2.04 26.81
C VAL A 79 -16.22 2.48 26.83
N VAL A 80 -17.10 1.66 26.29
CA VAL A 80 -18.57 1.91 26.28
C VAL A 80 -19.35 0.91 27.12
N GLU A 81 -18.69 -0.18 27.54
CA GLU A 81 -19.18 -1.14 28.53
C GLU A 81 -17.99 -1.57 29.40
N ASP A 82 -18.16 -1.56 30.72
CA ASP A 82 -17.10 -1.82 31.70
C ASP A 82 -16.31 -3.10 31.37
N LEU A 83 -14.98 -2.97 31.28
CA LEU A 83 -14.05 -4.05 31.01
C LEU A 83 -13.59 -4.68 32.33
N ALA A 84 -14.39 -5.59 32.89
CA ALA A 84 -14.01 -6.39 34.06
C ALA A 84 -13.32 -7.73 33.68
N SER A 85 -13.76 -8.35 32.58
CA SER A 85 -13.13 -9.55 31.98
C SER A 85 -13.28 -9.50 30.47
N GLU A 86 -14.49 -9.30 29.98
CA GLU A 86 -14.81 -8.86 28.62
C GLU A 86 -15.80 -7.68 28.70
N GLY A 87 -15.80 -6.85 27.67
CA GLY A 87 -16.77 -5.77 27.47
C GLY A 87 -16.62 -5.17 26.08
N LEU A 88 -17.08 -3.92 25.90
CA LEU A 88 -17.11 -3.25 24.61
C LEU A 88 -16.33 -1.93 24.65
N ILE A 89 -15.58 -1.71 23.58
CA ILE A 89 -14.91 -0.44 23.29
C ILE A 89 -15.39 0.11 21.95
N LYS A 90 -15.26 1.42 21.78
CA LYS A 90 -15.57 2.13 20.55
C LYS A 90 -14.29 2.70 19.95
N LEU A 91 -14.00 2.32 18.71
CA LEU A 91 -12.89 2.83 17.92
C LEU A 91 -13.45 3.34 16.58
N ASP A 92 -13.18 4.60 16.23
CA ASP A 92 -13.59 5.20 14.95
C ASP A 92 -15.08 5.02 14.59
N GLY A 93 -15.96 4.91 15.60
CA GLY A 93 -17.40 4.73 15.40
C GLY A 93 -17.88 3.26 15.48
N GLU A 94 -16.97 2.30 15.45
CA GLU A 94 -17.27 0.87 15.50
C GLU A 94 -17.17 0.31 16.92
N LEU A 95 -18.03 -0.67 17.23
CA LEU A 95 -18.01 -1.38 18.50
C LEU A 95 -17.19 -2.66 18.39
N TRP A 96 -16.25 -2.83 19.32
CA TRP A 96 -15.33 -3.95 19.37
C TRP A 96 -15.40 -4.63 20.74
N ARG A 97 -15.42 -5.97 20.74
CA ARG A 97 -15.22 -6.71 22.00
C ARG A 97 -13.79 -6.56 22.45
N ALA A 98 -13.61 -6.23 23.72
CA ALA A 98 -12.29 -6.07 24.30
C ALA A 98 -12.15 -6.83 25.62
N GLU A 99 -10.92 -7.19 25.92
CA GLU A 99 -10.50 -7.84 27.16
C GLU A 99 -9.26 -7.10 27.68
N CYS A 100 -9.29 -6.70 28.96
CA CYS A 100 -8.13 -6.11 29.62
C CYS A 100 -7.04 -7.18 29.78
N LEU A 101 -5.80 -6.87 29.37
CA LEU A 101 -4.65 -7.72 29.69
C LEU A 101 -4.43 -7.83 31.21
N LYS A 102 -4.62 -6.71 31.91
CA LYS A 102 -4.51 -6.56 33.35
C LYS A 102 -5.45 -5.46 33.82
N GLY A 103 -5.96 -5.59 35.04
CA GLY A 103 -6.85 -4.60 35.65
C GLY A 103 -8.24 -4.58 35.02
N THR A 104 -8.91 -3.45 35.19
CA THR A 104 -10.26 -3.21 34.67
C THR A 104 -10.37 -1.79 34.16
N ALA A 105 -11.24 -1.53 33.20
CA ALA A 105 -11.56 -0.16 32.79
C ALA A 105 -13.07 0.08 32.85
N LYS A 106 -13.46 1.30 33.24
CA LYS A 106 -14.85 1.74 33.30
C LYS A 106 -15.26 2.46 32.02
N ILE A 107 -16.56 2.59 31.82
CA ILE A 107 -17.16 3.47 30.80
C ILE A 107 -16.47 4.84 30.77
N ASP A 108 -16.31 5.35 29.55
CA ASP A 108 -15.66 6.62 29.19
C ASP A 108 -14.15 6.68 29.43
N GLN A 109 -13.51 5.60 29.88
CA GLN A 109 -12.05 5.54 29.93
C GLN A 109 -11.44 5.20 28.56
N GLU A 110 -10.25 5.74 28.33
CA GLU A 110 -9.45 5.42 27.15
C GLU A 110 -8.55 4.21 27.42
N VAL A 111 -8.53 3.28 26.47
CA VAL A 111 -7.70 2.07 26.52
C VAL A 111 -6.92 1.91 25.22
N ARG A 112 -5.71 1.34 25.30
CA ARG A 112 -4.86 1.14 24.12
C ARG A 112 -4.93 -0.31 23.66
N ILE A 113 -5.22 -0.52 22.37
CA ILE A 113 -5.21 -1.85 21.78
C ILE A 113 -3.77 -2.32 21.60
N VAL A 114 -3.46 -3.52 22.08
CA VAL A 114 -2.10 -4.10 21.99
C VAL A 114 -2.04 -5.36 21.15
N ALA A 115 -3.17 -6.06 20.99
CA ALA A 115 -3.25 -7.26 20.17
C ALA A 115 -4.70 -7.52 19.76
N VAL A 116 -4.89 -8.43 18.80
CA VAL A 116 -6.21 -8.91 18.39
C VAL A 116 -6.20 -10.43 18.43
N ARG A 117 -7.25 -11.01 19.01
CA ARG A 117 -7.44 -12.46 19.14
C ARG A 117 -8.81 -12.83 18.57
N GLY A 118 -8.81 -13.35 17.34
CA GLY A 118 -10.06 -13.67 16.63
C GLY A 118 -10.87 -12.39 16.37
N THR A 119 -12.07 -12.30 16.95
CA THR A 119 -12.98 -11.14 16.79
C THR A 119 -12.95 -10.17 17.98
N LYS A 120 -12.00 -10.33 18.91
CA LYS A 120 -11.83 -9.43 20.05
C LYS A 120 -10.44 -8.82 20.08
N VAL A 121 -10.34 -7.66 20.72
CA VAL A 121 -9.07 -6.94 20.91
C VAL A 121 -8.60 -7.05 22.37
N LEU A 122 -7.31 -7.17 22.57
CA LEU A 122 -6.69 -7.09 23.88
C LEU A 122 -6.22 -5.66 24.11
N VAL A 123 -6.52 -5.12 25.28
CA VAL A 123 -6.22 -3.73 25.61
C VAL A 123 -5.43 -3.59 26.91
N GLU A 124 -4.63 -2.54 27.00
CA GLU A 124 -4.06 -2.05 28.24
C GLU A 124 -5.08 -1.15 28.93
N CYS A 125 -5.50 -1.54 30.13
CA CYS A 125 -6.44 -0.81 30.95
C CYS A 125 -5.68 0.03 31.99
N PRO A 126 -6.08 1.29 32.22
CA PRO A 126 -5.54 2.09 33.31
C PRO A 126 -5.92 1.42 34.63
N GLU A 127 -4.95 1.28 35.55
CA GLU A 127 -5.16 0.69 36.88
C GLU A 127 -6.25 1.38 37.70
#